data_AF-A0A818UD53-F1
#
_entry.id   AF-A0A818UD53-F1
#
_cell.length_a   1.000
_cell.length_b   1.000
_cell.length_c   1.000
_cell.angle_alpha   90.00
_cell.angle_beta   90.00
_cell.angle_gamma   90.00
#
_symmetry.space_group_name_H-M   'P 1'
#
loop_
_entity.id
_entity.type
_entity.pdbx_description
1 polymer ?
#
loop_
_entity_poly.entity_id
_entity_poly.type
_entity_poly.pdbx_seq_one_letter_code
_entity_poly.pdbx_strand_id
1 'polypeptide(L)'
;MFCLDQFKHITEKINELQLDTTRIISQREVLMSSDQLKSETIRHDQHAPISGISIHPNAKWKQSGQRVAGGNSSDGDKFHLHHPHGFCVDDNQVLYIADSTNNRILKWRCGAMMGEIIAGGKGKGDGSAQLNRPSDVIVDRTRSNLLICDYQNRRVVRWRLGDSTYGETIISNIDCHGLAMDKEGYLYVTDYKKNEVCKYEIGKPDGILVAGGNGKGSRLDQLDGPLYVFVGRENSVYVSDEQNDRVVKWKTGSKKGVVVAGGRNRGSGLEQLSEPGKIFVSPWNAVYVADWGNDRIMSWPQEATHGHVVVGKSRRPKVDGTLSGLREVLKVEGIKTSTRAQITAKTLAIFGRFDIPIAIGQNTGTRDIFEYEWAQ
;
A
#
# COMPACT_ATOMS: atom_id res chain seq x y z
N MET A 1 -51.68 -25.00 32.72
CA MET A 1 -52.34 -23.98 31.87
C MET A 1 -51.49 -22.71 31.82
N PHE A 2 -50.18 -22.83 31.54
CA PHE A 2 -49.19 -21.75 31.72
C PHE A 2 -48.28 -21.55 30.49
N CYS A 3 -48.71 -22.03 29.32
CA CYS A 3 -47.91 -22.02 28.08
C CYS A 3 -48.57 -21.24 26.91
N LEU A 4 -49.74 -20.64 27.12
CA LEU A 4 -50.45 -19.88 26.06
C LEU A 4 -50.27 -18.35 26.17
N ASP A 5 -50.03 -17.80 27.37
CA ASP A 5 -49.86 -16.35 27.53
C ASP A 5 -48.48 -15.83 27.12
N GLN A 6 -47.42 -16.64 27.24
CA GLN A 6 -46.09 -16.23 26.78
C GLN A 6 -45.96 -16.21 25.25
N PHE A 7 -46.73 -17.04 24.54
CA PHE A 7 -46.74 -17.03 23.06
C PHE A 7 -47.43 -15.79 22.50
N LYS A 8 -48.56 -15.36 23.11
CA LYS A 8 -49.26 -14.13 22.70
C LYS A 8 -48.38 -12.89 22.84
N HIS A 9 -47.61 -12.79 23.92
CA HIS A 9 -46.77 -11.63 24.18
C HIS A 9 -45.56 -11.52 23.23
N ILE A 10 -45.07 -12.65 22.71
CA ILE A 10 -44.00 -12.69 21.69
C ILE A 10 -44.56 -12.34 20.31
N THR A 11 -45.76 -12.82 19.96
CA THR A 11 -46.41 -12.49 18.68
C THR A 11 -46.82 -11.01 18.58
N GLU A 12 -47.28 -10.40 19.67
CA GLU A 12 -47.59 -8.96 19.71
C GLU A 12 -46.34 -8.09 19.53
N LYS A 13 -45.21 -8.44 20.18
CA LYS A 13 -43.93 -7.74 20.00
C LYS A 13 -43.34 -7.86 18.59
N ILE A 14 -43.54 -8.99 17.92
CA ILE A 14 -43.09 -9.19 16.53
C ILE A 14 -43.93 -8.32 15.57
N ASN A 15 -45.23 -8.20 15.82
CA ASN A 15 -46.12 -7.35 15.02
C ASN A 15 -45.84 -5.85 15.23
N GLU A 16 -45.52 -5.41 16.46
CA GLU A 16 -45.07 -4.02 16.72
C GLU A 16 -43.76 -3.69 16.00
N LEU A 17 -42.78 -4.61 16.00
CA LEU A 17 -41.52 -4.43 15.27
C LEU A 17 -41.70 -4.41 13.74
N GLN A 18 -42.64 -5.19 13.20
CA GLN A 18 -42.97 -5.16 11.77
C GLN A 18 -43.71 -3.89 11.34
N LEU A 19 -44.61 -3.37 12.19
CA LEU A 19 -45.28 -2.09 11.98
C LEU A 19 -44.27 -0.93 11.96
N ASP A 20 -43.24 -0.97 12.82
CA ASP A 20 -42.20 0.08 12.87
C ASP A 20 -41.29 0.05 11.63
N THR A 21 -40.94 -1.13 11.12
CA THR A 21 -40.23 -1.24 9.84
C THR A 21 -41.06 -0.75 8.65
N THR A 22 -42.37 -0.93 8.67
CA THR A 22 -43.26 -0.46 7.60
C THR A 22 -43.42 1.06 7.64
N ARG A 23 -43.39 1.67 8.85
CA ARG A 23 -43.42 3.12 9.06
C ARG A 23 -42.12 3.82 8.63
N ILE A 24 -40.97 3.16 8.85
CA ILE A 24 -39.65 3.63 8.40
C ILE A 24 -39.53 3.53 6.87
N ILE A 25 -40.17 2.52 6.25
CA ILE A 25 -40.21 2.39 4.79
C ILE A 25 -41.17 3.43 4.18
N SER A 26 -42.34 3.69 4.80
CA SER A 26 -43.30 4.69 4.29
C SER A 26 -42.86 6.15 4.46
N GLN A 27 -41.96 6.46 5.41
CA GLN A 27 -41.39 7.81 5.55
C GLN A 27 -40.22 8.09 4.60
N ARG A 28 -39.72 7.07 3.88
CA ARG A 28 -38.68 7.24 2.86
C ARG A 28 -39.22 7.46 1.44
N GLU A 29 -40.52 7.30 1.22
CA GLU A 29 -41.15 7.40 -0.11
C GLU A 29 -41.76 8.77 -0.46
N VAL A 30 -41.63 9.78 0.41
CA VAL A 30 -42.11 11.15 0.12
C VAL A 30 -40.94 12.13 0.10
N LEU A 31 -40.16 12.09 -0.99
CA LEU A 31 -39.38 13.19 -1.60
C LEU A 31 -38.29 12.61 -2.51
N MET A 32 -38.65 12.12 -3.68
CA MET A 32 -37.85 12.23 -4.92
C MET A 32 -38.76 11.87 -6.10
N SER A 33 -39.37 12.88 -6.72
CA SER A 33 -40.06 12.72 -8.01
C SER A 33 -39.06 12.20 -9.05
N SER A 34 -39.47 11.19 -9.80
CA SER A 34 -38.70 10.40 -10.77
C SER A 34 -38.10 11.15 -11.97
N ASP A 35 -38.14 12.49 -11.96
CA ASP A 35 -37.57 13.36 -12.99
C ASP A 35 -36.29 14.10 -12.55
N GLN A 36 -35.85 13.96 -11.29
CA GLN A 36 -34.54 14.47 -10.83
C GLN A 36 -33.42 13.40 -10.81
N LEU A 37 -33.75 12.12 -11.01
CA LEU A 37 -32.78 11.01 -11.02
C LEU A 37 -32.20 10.67 -12.40
N LYS A 38 -32.33 11.59 -13.37
CA LYS A 38 -31.73 11.48 -14.72
C LYS A 38 -30.65 12.52 -15.03
N SER A 39 -30.18 13.30 -14.05
CA SER A 39 -29.05 14.23 -14.29
C SER A 39 -27.92 14.22 -13.26
N GLU A 40 -27.93 13.34 -12.26
CA GLU A 40 -26.67 13.00 -11.56
C GLU A 40 -25.96 11.87 -12.31
N THR A 41 -25.56 12.17 -13.55
CA THR A 41 -24.35 11.57 -14.09
C THR A 41 -23.24 12.00 -13.14
N ILE A 42 -22.92 11.13 -12.19
CA ILE A 42 -21.63 11.13 -11.50
C ILE A 42 -20.61 11.26 -12.64
N ARG A 43 -20.04 12.46 -12.78
CA ARG A 43 -18.94 12.67 -13.71
C ARG A 43 -17.84 11.78 -13.19
N HIS A 44 -17.69 10.63 -13.83
CA HIS A 44 -16.64 9.67 -13.56
C HIS A 44 -15.31 10.42 -13.61
N ASP A 45 -14.66 10.55 -12.45
CA ASP A 45 -13.32 11.11 -12.30
C ASP A 45 -12.34 10.25 -13.10
N GLN A 46 -11.90 10.76 -14.25
CA GLN A 46 -11.05 10.05 -15.22
C GLN A 46 -9.54 10.10 -14.90
N HIS A 47 -9.09 10.72 -13.80
CA HIS A 47 -7.65 10.97 -13.59
C HIS A 47 -7.14 10.76 -12.15
N ALA A 48 -7.77 9.89 -11.36
CA ALA A 48 -7.13 9.37 -10.15
C ALA A 48 -6.41 8.05 -10.49
N PRO A 49 -5.28 7.71 -9.84
CA PRO A 49 -4.73 6.36 -9.95
C PRO A 49 -5.77 5.37 -9.43
N ILE A 50 -6.32 4.56 -10.34
CA ILE A 50 -7.32 3.50 -10.10
C ILE A 50 -8.68 4.04 -9.59
N SER A 51 -9.46 4.70 -10.45
CA SER A 51 -10.88 5.03 -10.21
C SER A 51 -11.81 3.82 -10.38
N GLY A 52 -11.54 2.73 -9.65
CA GLY A 52 -12.41 1.54 -9.70
C GLY A 52 -12.25 0.53 -8.57
N ILE A 53 -11.15 0.58 -7.80
CA ILE A 53 -10.92 -0.39 -6.72
C ILE A 53 -11.14 0.27 -5.36
N SER A 54 -12.35 0.12 -4.83
CA SER A 54 -12.68 0.45 -3.44
C SER A 54 -12.16 -0.66 -2.52
N ILE A 55 -10.88 -0.62 -2.15
CA ILE A 55 -10.32 -1.53 -1.15
C ILE A 55 -10.71 -1.00 0.23
N HIS A 56 -11.65 -1.65 0.89
CA HIS A 56 -12.02 -1.30 2.26
C HIS A 56 -10.78 -1.39 3.17
N PRO A 57 -10.54 -0.46 4.11
CA PRO A 57 -9.31 -0.42 4.92
C PRO A 57 -9.01 -1.71 5.69
N ASN A 58 -10.06 -2.47 6.02
CA ASN A 58 -10.00 -3.75 6.75
C ASN A 58 -10.10 -4.99 5.85
N ALA A 59 -9.91 -4.84 4.53
CA ALA A 59 -9.97 -5.96 3.60
C ALA A 59 -8.90 -7.01 3.94
N LYS A 60 -9.33 -8.25 4.19
CA LYS A 60 -8.43 -9.39 4.36
C LYS A 60 -8.26 -10.08 3.02
N TRP A 61 -7.02 -10.15 2.53
CA TRP A 61 -6.73 -10.76 1.25
C TRP A 61 -6.47 -12.24 1.43
N LYS A 62 -7.00 -13.05 0.51
CA LYS A 62 -6.66 -14.46 0.45
C LYS A 62 -5.15 -14.58 0.18
N GLN A 63 -4.44 -15.36 0.99
CA GLN A 63 -3.00 -15.58 0.83
C GLN A 63 -2.68 -16.56 -0.32
N SER A 64 -3.39 -16.43 -1.44
CA SER A 64 -3.16 -17.18 -2.67
C SER A 64 -3.01 -16.17 -3.81
N GLY A 65 -1.81 -15.60 -3.95
CA GLY A 65 -1.50 -14.70 -5.05
C GLY A 65 -1.44 -15.45 -6.37
N GLN A 66 -1.90 -14.83 -7.45
CA GLN A 66 -1.67 -15.29 -8.81
C GLN A 66 -0.49 -14.52 -9.41
N ARG A 67 0.42 -15.21 -10.09
CA ARG A 67 1.46 -14.55 -10.88
C ARG A 67 0.82 -13.89 -12.10
N VAL A 68 1.02 -12.58 -12.25
CA VAL A 68 0.48 -11.78 -13.38
C VAL A 68 1.56 -11.30 -14.35
N ALA A 69 2.85 -11.42 -14.00
CA ALA A 69 3.99 -11.07 -14.85
C ALA A 69 5.26 -11.84 -14.42
N GLY A 70 6.29 -11.86 -15.28
CA GLY A 70 7.62 -12.41 -14.97
C GLY A 70 7.70 -13.94 -14.92
N GLY A 71 6.81 -14.65 -15.64
CA GLY A 71 6.79 -16.11 -15.70
C GLY A 71 7.84 -16.73 -16.63
N ASN A 72 8.11 -18.03 -16.46
CA ASN A 72 9.00 -18.82 -17.30
C ASN A 72 8.31 -19.11 -18.64
N SER A 73 8.54 -18.29 -19.65
CA SER A 73 8.25 -18.67 -21.04
C SER A 73 9.34 -19.58 -21.59
N SER A 74 9.00 -20.45 -22.53
CA SER A 74 9.93 -21.23 -23.35
C SER A 74 10.97 -20.38 -24.10
N ASP A 75 10.74 -19.07 -24.20
CA ASP A 75 11.55 -18.11 -24.96
C ASP A 75 12.77 -17.54 -24.19
N GLY A 76 13.21 -18.21 -23.12
CA GLY A 76 14.39 -17.84 -22.34
C GLY A 76 14.27 -16.48 -21.62
N ASP A 77 15.39 -15.97 -21.12
CA ASP A 77 15.57 -14.80 -20.23
C ASP A 77 14.85 -13.50 -20.67
N LYS A 78 14.29 -13.44 -21.88
CA LYS A 78 13.68 -12.25 -22.47
C LYS A 78 12.56 -11.65 -21.62
N PHE A 79 11.83 -12.42 -20.82
CA PHE A 79 10.77 -11.90 -19.95
C PHE A 79 10.99 -12.17 -18.46
N HIS A 80 12.18 -12.65 -18.09
CA HIS A 80 12.58 -12.75 -16.70
C HIS A 80 12.79 -11.33 -16.14
N LEU A 81 12.15 -11.03 -15.01
CA LEU A 81 12.33 -9.76 -14.31
C LEU A 81 13.61 -9.84 -13.48
N HIS A 82 14.42 -8.78 -13.51
CA HIS A 82 15.67 -8.70 -12.76
C HIS A 82 15.75 -7.42 -11.94
N HIS A 83 15.46 -7.56 -10.64
CA HIS A 83 15.27 -6.46 -9.69
C HIS A 83 14.29 -5.38 -10.22
N PRO A 84 13.03 -5.74 -10.51
CA PRO A 84 12.02 -4.75 -10.84
C PRO A 84 11.78 -3.84 -9.63
N HIS A 85 11.72 -2.53 -9.85
CA HIS A 85 11.64 -1.56 -8.75
C HIS A 85 10.23 -0.95 -8.65
N GLY A 86 9.78 -0.28 -9.71
CA GLY A 86 8.45 0.34 -9.78
C GLY A 86 7.55 -0.30 -10.82
N PHE A 87 6.24 -0.10 -10.65
CA PHE A 87 5.23 -0.52 -11.61
C PHE A 87 3.99 0.37 -11.55
N CYS A 88 3.23 0.48 -12.63
CA CYS A 88 1.88 1.04 -12.59
C CYS A 88 0.89 0.14 -13.32
N VAL A 89 -0.39 0.28 -12.99
CA VAL A 89 -1.50 -0.42 -13.65
C VAL A 89 -2.43 0.64 -14.18
N ASP A 90 -2.83 0.53 -15.45
CA ASP A 90 -3.82 1.43 -16.04
C ASP A 90 -5.26 0.91 -15.90
N ASP A 91 -6.24 1.71 -16.31
CA ASP A 91 -7.67 1.36 -16.18
C ASP A 91 -8.08 0.16 -17.05
N ASN A 92 -7.26 -0.21 -18.04
CA ASN A 92 -7.44 -1.42 -18.85
C ASN A 92 -6.77 -2.66 -18.22
N GLN A 93 -6.35 -2.57 -16.95
CA GLN A 93 -5.63 -3.61 -16.22
C GLN A 93 -4.34 -4.07 -16.92
N VAL A 94 -3.67 -3.13 -17.61
CA VAL A 94 -2.35 -3.35 -18.19
C VAL A 94 -1.30 -2.93 -17.17
N LEU A 95 -0.42 -3.85 -16.83
CA LEU A 95 0.69 -3.66 -15.91
C LEU A 95 1.92 -3.17 -16.68
N TYR A 96 2.56 -2.12 -16.18
CA TYR A 96 3.79 -1.54 -16.68
C TYR A 96 4.86 -1.67 -15.61
N ILE A 97 6.02 -2.23 -15.93
CA ILE A 97 7.04 -2.62 -14.95
C ILE A 97 8.38 -2.00 -15.34
N ALA A 98 8.99 -1.28 -14.41
CA ALA A 98 10.38 -0.87 -14.49
C ALA A 98 11.28 -2.04 -14.09
N ASP A 99 11.71 -2.81 -15.10
CA ASP A 99 12.59 -3.96 -14.95
C ASP A 99 14.05 -3.47 -14.87
N SER A 100 14.41 -3.01 -13.67
CA SER A 100 15.51 -2.08 -13.45
C SER A 100 16.84 -2.60 -13.96
N THR A 101 17.26 -3.79 -13.56
CA THR A 101 18.61 -4.28 -13.93
C THR A 101 18.69 -4.72 -15.39
N ASN A 102 17.56 -5.03 -16.00
CA ASN A 102 17.46 -5.26 -17.44
C ASN A 102 17.33 -3.98 -18.27
N ASN A 103 17.32 -2.80 -17.63
CA ASN A 103 17.34 -1.48 -18.28
C ASN A 103 16.20 -1.31 -19.30
N ARG A 104 14.98 -1.68 -18.91
CA ARG A 104 13.81 -1.67 -19.79
C ARG A 104 12.52 -1.47 -19.03
N ILE A 105 11.48 -1.07 -19.76
CA ILE A 105 10.10 -1.13 -19.30
C ILE A 105 9.36 -2.23 -20.04
N LEU A 106 8.68 -3.07 -19.26
CA LEU A 106 7.78 -4.10 -19.77
C LEU A 106 6.33 -3.66 -19.61
N LYS A 107 5.51 -4.03 -20.59
CA LYS A 107 4.05 -3.97 -20.55
C LYS A 107 3.50 -5.39 -20.51
N TRP A 108 2.53 -5.64 -19.65
CA TRP A 108 1.93 -6.96 -19.45
C TRP A 108 0.42 -6.82 -19.34
N ARG A 109 -0.32 -7.45 -20.25
CA ARG A 109 -1.78 -7.48 -20.16
C ARG A 109 -2.20 -8.56 -19.16
N CYS A 110 -3.26 -8.31 -18.40
CA CYS A 110 -3.84 -9.32 -17.51
C CYS A 110 -4.12 -10.62 -18.29
N GLY A 111 -3.67 -11.75 -17.75
CA GLY A 111 -3.80 -13.07 -18.39
C GLY A 111 -2.80 -13.38 -19.51
N ALA A 112 -1.96 -12.43 -19.94
CA ALA A 112 -0.94 -12.71 -20.95
C ALA A 112 0.17 -13.62 -20.39
N MET A 113 0.67 -14.52 -21.22
CA MET A 113 1.81 -15.38 -20.87
C MET A 113 3.17 -14.69 -21.06
N MET A 114 3.22 -13.62 -21.86
CA MET A 114 4.44 -12.89 -22.22
C MET A 114 4.22 -11.38 -22.13
N GLY A 115 5.29 -10.67 -21.79
CA GLY A 115 5.33 -9.22 -21.79
C GLY A 115 5.77 -8.64 -23.14
N GLU A 116 5.66 -7.32 -23.25
CA GLU A 116 6.12 -6.51 -24.38
C GLU A 116 7.15 -5.50 -23.87
N ILE A 117 8.34 -5.45 -24.47
CA ILE A 117 9.30 -4.38 -24.16
C ILE A 117 8.84 -3.12 -24.88
N ILE A 118 8.48 -2.08 -24.13
CA ILE A 118 7.92 -0.85 -24.69
C ILE A 118 8.85 0.37 -24.57
N ALA A 119 9.94 0.23 -23.80
CA ALA A 119 10.97 1.25 -23.67
C ALA A 119 12.28 0.61 -23.18
N GLY A 120 13.42 1.17 -23.59
CA GLY A 120 14.74 0.62 -23.27
C GLY A 120 15.00 -0.75 -23.93
N GLY A 121 15.74 -1.61 -23.23
CA GLY A 121 16.08 -2.95 -23.74
C GLY A 121 17.12 -2.95 -24.87
N LYS A 122 17.84 -1.83 -25.07
CA LYS A 122 18.95 -1.67 -26.02
C LYS A 122 20.29 -1.52 -25.30
N GLY A 123 20.44 -2.25 -24.20
CA GLY A 123 21.55 -2.12 -23.28
C GLY A 123 21.41 -0.91 -22.34
N LYS A 124 22.29 -0.89 -21.33
CA LYS A 124 22.46 0.24 -20.42
C LYS A 124 23.08 1.42 -21.18
N GLY A 125 22.51 2.60 -21.01
CA GLY A 125 23.07 3.85 -21.54
C GLY A 125 22.10 5.01 -21.45
N ASP A 126 22.52 6.18 -21.91
CA ASP A 126 21.76 7.44 -21.90
C ASP A 126 21.25 7.85 -23.29
N GLY A 127 21.52 7.04 -24.32
CA GLY A 127 20.97 7.22 -25.65
C GLY A 127 19.44 7.25 -25.67
N SER A 128 18.86 7.79 -26.74
CA SER A 128 17.41 8.00 -26.84
C SER A 128 16.59 6.70 -26.78
N ALA A 129 17.15 5.55 -27.15
CA ALA A 129 16.51 4.24 -27.01
C ALA A 129 16.98 3.44 -25.78
N GLN A 130 17.81 4.02 -24.93
CA GLN A 130 18.45 3.35 -23.80
C GLN A 130 17.93 3.88 -22.46
N LEU A 131 18.00 3.00 -21.47
CA LEU A 131 17.72 3.28 -20.06
C LEU A 131 18.90 2.82 -19.22
N ASN A 132 18.96 3.27 -17.99
CA ASN A 132 19.93 2.83 -17.01
C ASN A 132 19.28 2.73 -15.63
N ARG A 133 18.93 1.49 -15.25
CA ARG A 133 18.26 1.15 -13.99
C ARG A 133 17.00 1.99 -13.74
N PRO A 134 15.98 1.94 -14.61
CA PRO A 134 14.74 2.67 -14.38
C PRO A 134 14.12 2.25 -13.03
N SER A 135 13.63 3.22 -12.27
CA SER A 135 13.15 3.01 -10.89
C SER A 135 11.64 3.04 -10.77
N ASP A 136 10.93 3.76 -11.65
CA ASP A 136 9.47 3.81 -11.70
C ASP A 136 8.97 4.20 -13.09
N VAL A 137 7.70 3.91 -13.33
CA VAL A 137 7.01 4.21 -14.59
C VAL A 137 5.54 4.53 -14.34
N ILE A 138 5.05 5.59 -14.98
CA ILE A 138 3.61 5.93 -15.02
C ILE A 138 3.14 6.18 -16.45
N VAL A 139 1.84 6.02 -16.67
CA VAL A 139 1.19 6.18 -17.98
C VAL A 139 0.27 7.38 -17.95
N ASP A 140 0.47 8.32 -18.87
CA ASP A 140 -0.47 9.39 -19.20
C ASP A 140 -1.22 8.99 -20.47
N ARG A 141 -2.37 8.34 -20.31
CA ARG A 141 -3.22 7.92 -21.44
C ARG A 141 -3.76 9.10 -22.22
N THR A 142 -4.06 10.23 -21.57
CA THR A 142 -4.68 11.39 -22.23
C THR A 142 -3.77 11.98 -23.31
N ARG A 143 -2.46 11.95 -23.08
CA ARG A 143 -1.45 12.42 -24.02
C ARG A 143 -0.66 11.29 -24.67
N SER A 144 -1.09 10.04 -24.46
CA SER A 144 -0.42 8.83 -24.96
C SER A 144 1.08 8.77 -24.63
N ASN A 145 1.44 9.08 -23.38
CA ASN A 145 2.81 9.10 -22.90
C ASN A 145 3.09 8.06 -21.82
N LEU A 146 4.32 7.59 -21.80
CA LEU A 146 4.96 6.81 -20.76
C LEU A 146 6.04 7.68 -20.13
N LEU A 147 5.94 7.92 -18.84
CA LEU A 147 6.92 8.71 -18.09
C LEU A 147 7.71 7.78 -17.20
N ILE A 148 9.03 7.86 -17.28
CA ILE A 148 9.95 6.91 -16.63
C ILE A 148 11.00 7.67 -15.86
N CYS A 149 11.20 7.25 -14.60
CA CYS A 149 12.38 7.61 -13.83
C CYS A 149 13.55 6.77 -14.34
N ASP A 150 14.45 7.39 -15.09
CA ASP A 150 15.69 6.77 -15.58
C ASP A 150 16.81 7.06 -14.58
N TYR A 151 16.68 6.43 -13.40
CA TYR A 151 17.37 6.79 -12.16
C TYR A 151 18.88 6.97 -12.31
N GLN A 152 19.61 6.01 -12.88
CA GLN A 152 21.07 6.15 -12.97
C GLN A 152 21.53 7.13 -14.03
N ASN A 153 20.66 7.48 -14.99
CA ASN A 153 20.91 8.59 -15.91
C ASN A 153 20.43 9.94 -15.36
N ARG A 154 19.93 9.98 -14.12
CA ARG A 154 19.52 11.19 -13.39
C ARG A 154 18.51 12.05 -14.15
N ARG A 155 17.52 11.41 -14.76
CA ARG A 155 16.54 12.08 -15.63
C ARG A 155 15.16 11.43 -15.58
N VAL A 156 14.15 12.21 -15.90
CA VAL A 156 12.84 11.68 -16.29
C VAL A 156 12.71 11.74 -17.80
N VAL A 157 12.31 10.62 -18.41
CA VAL A 157 12.12 10.50 -19.85
C VAL A 157 10.66 10.23 -20.20
N ARG A 158 10.24 10.78 -21.35
CA ARG A 158 8.92 10.58 -21.95
C ARG A 158 9.06 9.75 -23.22
N TRP A 159 8.38 8.60 -23.27
CA TRP A 159 8.12 7.86 -24.51
C TRP A 159 6.67 8.05 -24.93
N ARG A 160 6.39 8.10 -26.24
CA ARG A 160 5.01 7.97 -26.72
C ARG A 160 4.61 6.49 -26.72
N LEU A 161 3.40 6.19 -26.27
CA LEU A 161 2.81 4.86 -26.31
C LEU A 161 2.51 4.46 -27.77
N GLY A 162 2.80 3.20 -28.12
CA GLY A 162 2.63 2.69 -29.49
C GLY A 162 3.97 2.65 -30.22
N ASP A 163 4.23 3.63 -31.08
CA ASP A 163 5.26 3.51 -32.14
C ASP A 163 6.61 4.16 -31.80
N SER A 164 6.79 4.72 -30.60
CA SER A 164 8.06 5.37 -30.27
C SER A 164 9.11 4.38 -29.81
N THR A 165 10.20 4.30 -30.56
CA THR A 165 11.42 3.60 -30.14
C THR A 165 12.37 4.48 -29.33
N TYR A 166 12.06 5.78 -29.18
CA TYR A 166 12.93 6.78 -28.57
C TYR A 166 12.22 7.57 -27.47
N GLY A 167 12.96 7.84 -26.40
CA GLY A 167 12.56 8.61 -25.24
C GLY A 167 13.18 10.01 -25.31
N GLU A 168 12.39 10.99 -24.88
CA GLU A 168 12.79 12.38 -24.77
C GLU A 168 13.06 12.71 -23.31
N THR A 169 14.18 13.35 -23.01
CA THR A 169 14.45 13.82 -21.65
C THR A 169 13.60 15.07 -21.38
N ILE A 170 12.71 14.99 -20.39
CA ILE A 170 11.82 16.09 -20.02
C ILE A 170 12.22 16.77 -18.71
N ILE A 171 12.97 16.07 -17.85
CA ILE A 171 13.57 16.62 -16.62
C ILE A 171 14.97 16.02 -16.49
N SER A 172 15.98 16.84 -16.25
CA SER A 172 17.38 16.43 -16.08
C SER A 172 17.90 16.78 -14.69
N ASN A 173 19.07 16.24 -14.33
CA ASN A 173 19.76 16.50 -13.06
C ASN A 173 18.93 16.19 -11.81
N ILE A 174 18.13 15.12 -11.88
CA ILE A 174 17.26 14.65 -10.80
C ILE A 174 17.58 13.20 -10.45
N ASP A 175 17.84 12.91 -9.17
CA ASP A 175 18.01 11.54 -8.69
C ASP A 175 16.63 10.90 -8.44
N CYS A 176 15.90 10.70 -9.54
CA CYS A 176 14.48 10.35 -9.52
C CYS A 176 14.23 8.89 -9.11
N HIS A 177 13.29 8.66 -8.18
CA HIS A 177 12.93 7.31 -7.72
C HIS A 177 11.45 6.96 -7.95
N GLY A 178 10.53 7.88 -7.72
CA GLY A 178 9.09 7.65 -7.82
C GLY A 178 8.39 8.76 -8.59
N LEU A 179 7.35 8.38 -9.32
CA LEU A 179 6.50 9.28 -10.10
C LEU A 179 5.04 9.19 -9.66
N ALA A 180 4.36 10.33 -9.67
CA ALA A 180 2.91 10.40 -9.60
C ALA A 180 2.40 11.53 -10.49
N MET A 181 1.14 11.45 -10.94
CA MET A 181 0.51 12.50 -11.72
C MET A 181 -0.80 12.92 -11.05
N ASP A 182 -1.06 14.22 -10.99
CA ASP A 182 -2.35 14.73 -10.54
C ASP A 182 -3.38 14.74 -11.69
N LYS A 183 -4.64 15.04 -11.34
CA LYS A 183 -5.73 15.05 -12.32
C LYS A 183 -5.63 16.16 -13.36
N GLU A 184 -4.86 17.21 -13.06
CA GLU A 184 -4.55 18.30 -13.97
C GLU A 184 -3.40 17.96 -14.94
N GLY A 185 -2.68 16.85 -14.70
CA GLY A 185 -1.59 16.36 -15.53
C GLY A 185 -0.20 16.87 -15.12
N TYR A 186 -0.05 17.43 -13.92
CA TYR A 186 1.26 17.76 -13.38
C TYR A 186 1.97 16.50 -12.86
N LEU A 187 3.26 16.43 -13.13
CA LEU A 187 4.12 15.33 -12.71
C LEU A 187 4.78 15.64 -11.36
N TYR A 188 4.67 14.73 -10.42
CA TYR A 188 5.34 14.78 -9.12
C TYR A 188 6.49 13.78 -9.13
N VAL A 189 7.69 14.23 -8.77
CA VAL A 189 8.90 13.42 -8.80
C VAL A 189 9.60 13.51 -7.45
N THR A 190 9.96 12.36 -6.88
CA THR A 190 10.87 12.31 -5.72
C THR A 190 12.31 12.47 -6.20
N ASP A 191 13.08 13.38 -5.58
CA ASP A 191 14.54 13.45 -5.74
C ASP A 191 15.18 12.88 -4.48
N TYR A 192 15.71 11.66 -4.61
CA TYR A 192 16.26 10.90 -3.50
C TYR A 192 17.48 11.59 -2.87
N LYS A 193 18.32 12.25 -3.68
CA LYS A 193 19.55 12.88 -3.21
C LYS A 193 19.27 14.24 -2.56
N LYS A 194 18.34 15.01 -3.12
CA LYS A 194 17.95 16.32 -2.56
C LYS A 194 16.98 16.21 -1.38
N ASN A 195 16.39 15.04 -1.15
CA ASN A 195 15.41 14.80 -0.09
C ASN A 195 14.18 15.70 -0.24
N GLU A 196 13.62 15.73 -1.44
CA GLU A 196 12.50 16.57 -1.79
C GLU A 196 11.55 15.91 -2.78
N VAL A 197 10.36 16.49 -2.90
CA VAL A 197 9.41 16.18 -3.97
C VAL A 197 9.07 17.46 -4.69
N CYS A 198 9.21 17.44 -6.01
CA CYS A 198 8.90 18.58 -6.87
C CYS A 198 7.74 18.23 -7.81
N LYS A 199 6.86 19.23 -8.02
CA LYS A 199 5.76 19.23 -8.98
C LYS A 199 6.21 19.93 -10.26
N TYR A 200 5.99 19.32 -11.41
CA TYR A 200 6.41 19.81 -12.73
C TYR A 200 5.22 19.89 -13.68
N GLU A 201 5.18 20.95 -14.47
CA GLU A 201 4.38 20.97 -15.70
C GLU A 201 5.16 20.21 -16.78
N ILE A 202 4.52 19.24 -17.45
CA ILE A 202 5.21 18.42 -18.44
C ILE A 202 5.78 19.30 -19.57
N GLY A 203 7.08 19.17 -19.82
CA GLY A 203 7.80 19.98 -20.81
C GLY A 203 8.34 21.31 -20.28
N LYS A 204 8.17 21.60 -18.98
CA LYS A 204 8.84 22.69 -18.28
C LYS A 204 9.91 22.11 -17.35
N PRO A 205 11.16 22.63 -17.39
CA PRO A 205 12.26 22.09 -16.59
C PRO A 205 12.16 22.48 -15.11
N ASP A 206 11.45 23.56 -14.79
CA ASP A 206 11.39 24.12 -13.45
C ASP A 206 10.32 23.43 -12.61
N GLY A 207 10.76 22.82 -11.50
CA GLY A 207 9.90 22.17 -10.53
C GLY A 207 9.50 23.11 -9.39
N ILE A 208 8.30 22.93 -8.87
CA ILE A 208 7.81 23.60 -7.65
C ILE A 208 7.98 22.62 -6.49
N LEU A 209 8.74 23.01 -5.47
CA LEU A 209 8.90 22.21 -4.25
C LEU A 209 7.54 22.04 -3.53
N VAL A 210 7.15 20.79 -3.26
CA VAL A 210 5.86 20.47 -2.62
C VAL A 210 5.99 19.64 -1.34
N ALA A 211 7.13 18.99 -1.09
CA ALA A 211 7.45 18.31 0.16
C ALA A 211 8.97 18.22 0.39
N GLY A 212 9.40 18.23 1.65
CA GLY A 212 10.82 18.19 2.03
C GLY A 212 11.56 19.50 1.70
N GLY A 213 12.78 19.37 1.17
CA GLY A 213 13.61 20.51 0.72
C GLY A 213 14.33 21.29 1.84
N ASN A 214 14.17 20.89 3.11
CA ASN A 214 14.87 21.50 4.25
C ASN A 214 16.06 20.65 4.72
N GLY A 215 16.74 20.01 3.77
CA GLY A 215 17.83 19.07 4.01
C GLY A 215 17.39 17.71 4.53
N LYS A 216 18.34 16.78 4.55
CA LYS A 216 18.18 15.42 5.09
C LYS A 216 17.83 15.46 6.58
N GLY A 217 16.83 14.69 6.99
CA GLY A 217 16.50 14.49 8.41
C GLY A 217 15.08 14.00 8.65
N SER A 218 14.69 13.92 9.93
CA SER A 218 13.44 13.31 10.37
C SER A 218 12.39 14.31 10.88
N ARG A 219 12.64 15.63 10.78
CA ARG A 219 11.61 16.64 11.10
C ARG A 219 10.46 16.56 10.10
N LEU A 220 9.31 17.16 10.45
CA LEU A 220 8.11 17.14 9.60
C LEU A 220 8.22 18.04 8.35
N ASP A 221 9.24 18.89 8.27
CA ASP A 221 9.61 19.67 7.09
C ASP A 221 10.79 19.06 6.31
N GLN A 222 11.29 17.90 6.73
CA GLN A 222 12.42 17.19 6.14
C GLN A 222 12.02 15.81 5.64
N LEU A 223 12.84 15.27 4.75
CA LEU A 223 12.81 13.89 4.26
C LEU A 223 14.23 13.31 4.37
N ASP A 224 14.36 11.99 4.32
CA ASP A 224 15.61 11.25 4.20
C ASP A 224 15.39 10.05 3.27
N GLY A 225 15.92 10.12 2.04
CA GLY A 225 15.71 9.09 1.03
C GLY A 225 14.25 8.91 0.61
N PRO A 226 13.55 9.96 0.13
CA PRO A 226 12.18 9.81 -0.35
C PRO A 226 12.13 8.91 -1.59
N LEU A 227 11.41 7.79 -1.49
CA LEU A 227 11.49 6.72 -2.48
C LEU A 227 10.31 6.77 -3.46
N TYR A 228 9.07 6.74 -2.94
CA TYR A 228 7.86 6.84 -3.76
C TYR A 228 6.97 8.00 -3.33
N VAL A 229 6.22 8.52 -4.31
CA VAL A 229 5.20 9.57 -4.11
C VAL A 229 3.85 9.07 -4.59
N PHE A 230 2.78 9.49 -3.90
CA PHE A 230 1.41 9.35 -4.35
C PHE A 230 0.69 10.69 -4.19
N VAL A 231 -0.14 11.07 -5.17
CA VAL A 231 -0.96 12.27 -5.10
C VAL A 231 -2.40 11.87 -4.85
N GLY A 232 -2.92 12.25 -3.69
CA GLY A 232 -4.29 11.99 -3.29
C GLY A 232 -5.25 13.11 -3.65
N ARG A 233 -6.46 13.05 -3.07
CA ARG A 233 -7.47 14.11 -3.21
C ARG A 233 -6.91 15.45 -2.74
N GLU A 234 -7.44 16.54 -3.32
CA GLU A 234 -7.00 17.91 -3.06
C GLU A 234 -5.50 18.11 -3.27
N ASN A 235 -4.89 17.32 -4.17
CA ASN A 235 -3.46 17.35 -4.48
C ASN A 235 -2.56 17.22 -3.24
N SER A 236 -3.02 16.45 -2.24
CA SER A 236 -2.21 16.07 -1.09
C SER A 236 -1.13 15.06 -1.49
N VAL A 237 0.10 15.32 -1.04
CA VAL A 237 1.29 14.56 -1.45
C VAL A 237 1.65 13.60 -0.32
N TYR A 238 1.66 12.31 -0.62
CA TYR A 238 2.12 11.26 0.29
C TYR A 238 3.49 10.81 -0.19
N VAL A 239 4.44 10.68 0.73
CA VAL A 239 5.82 10.32 0.42
C VAL A 239 6.25 9.17 1.31
N SER A 240 6.79 8.12 0.70
CA SER A 240 7.53 7.10 1.42
C SER A 240 8.91 7.64 1.76
N ASP A 241 9.12 7.95 3.03
CA ASP A 241 10.34 8.55 3.59
C ASP A 241 11.20 7.41 4.15
N GLU A 242 11.91 6.74 3.25
CA GLU A 242 12.36 5.36 3.43
C GLU A 242 13.39 5.21 4.55
N GLN A 243 14.38 6.11 4.62
CA GLN A 243 15.40 6.07 5.69
C GLN A 243 14.85 6.50 7.06
N ASN A 244 13.69 7.13 7.09
CA ASN A 244 12.97 7.47 8.32
C ASN A 244 11.87 6.46 8.68
N ASP A 245 11.73 5.36 7.94
CA ASP A 245 10.79 4.26 8.20
C ASP A 245 9.34 4.75 8.41
N ARG A 246 8.90 5.69 7.57
CA ARG A 246 7.58 6.33 7.69
C ARG A 246 6.99 6.74 6.35
N VAL A 247 5.68 6.98 6.34
CA VAL A 247 4.98 7.68 5.26
C VAL A 247 4.48 9.02 5.79
N VAL A 248 4.76 10.09 5.07
CA VAL A 248 4.39 11.45 5.47
C VAL A 248 3.49 12.09 4.41
N LYS A 249 2.43 12.75 4.85
CA LYS A 249 1.45 13.45 4.03
C LYS A 249 1.62 14.96 4.15
N TRP A 250 1.71 15.66 3.02
CA TRP A 250 1.61 17.12 2.92
C TRP A 250 0.28 17.51 2.30
N LYS A 251 -0.45 18.43 2.93
CA LYS A 251 -1.54 19.15 2.26
C LYS A 251 -0.94 20.22 1.36
N THR A 252 -1.61 20.56 0.26
CA THR A 252 -1.15 21.60 -0.66
C THR A 252 -0.84 22.90 0.09
N GLY A 253 0.34 23.48 -0.18
CA GLY A 253 0.82 24.71 0.46
C GLY A 253 1.35 24.55 1.90
N SER A 254 1.30 23.35 2.48
CA SER A 254 1.82 23.13 3.84
C SER A 254 3.35 23.09 3.87
N LYS A 255 3.95 23.77 4.85
CA LYS A 255 5.42 23.75 5.08
C LYS A 255 5.89 22.48 5.82
N LYS A 256 4.98 21.79 6.49
CA LYS A 256 5.23 20.57 7.28
C LYS A 256 4.22 19.51 6.90
N GLY A 257 4.68 18.27 6.87
CA GLY A 257 3.84 17.09 6.69
C GLY A 257 3.33 16.56 8.02
N VAL A 258 2.54 15.50 7.92
CA VAL A 258 2.03 14.71 9.04
C VAL A 258 2.34 13.24 8.77
N VAL A 259 2.89 12.53 9.76
CA VAL A 259 3.12 11.09 9.64
C VAL A 259 1.78 10.37 9.59
N VAL A 260 1.56 9.56 8.55
CA VAL A 260 0.30 8.82 8.33
C VAL A 260 0.48 7.30 8.38
N ALA A 261 1.72 6.81 8.36
CA ALA A 261 2.05 5.41 8.63
C ALA A 261 3.49 5.31 9.15
N GLY A 262 3.75 4.34 10.04
CA GLY A 262 5.07 4.13 10.66
C GLY A 262 5.52 5.28 11.56
N GLY A 263 6.83 5.60 11.53
CA GLY A 263 7.41 6.71 12.29
C GLY A 263 7.71 6.43 13.76
N ARG A 264 7.72 5.16 14.17
CA ARG A 264 8.09 4.69 15.53
C ARG A 264 9.36 3.85 15.52
N ASN A 265 10.39 4.40 14.87
CA ASN A 265 11.63 3.72 14.51
C ASN A 265 11.41 2.52 13.57
N ARG A 266 12.51 2.07 12.97
CA ARG A 266 12.55 0.83 12.22
C ARG A 266 12.06 -0.35 13.04
N GLY A 267 11.21 -1.19 12.46
CA GLY A 267 10.83 -2.45 13.08
C GLY A 267 9.70 -3.16 12.35
N SER A 268 9.17 -4.20 12.99
CA SER A 268 8.14 -5.08 12.44
C SER A 268 6.81 -5.03 13.20
N GLY A 269 6.72 -4.18 14.23
CA GLY A 269 5.47 -3.88 14.94
C GLY A 269 4.37 -3.38 13.99
N LEU A 270 3.13 -3.35 14.48
CA LEU A 270 1.99 -2.87 13.69
C LEU A 270 2.01 -1.35 13.52
N GLU A 271 2.76 -0.65 14.36
CA GLU A 271 2.99 0.78 14.35
C GLU A 271 4.33 1.17 13.70
N GLN A 272 5.08 0.18 13.21
CA GLN A 272 6.42 0.33 12.64
C GLN A 272 6.46 -0.10 11.17
N LEU A 273 7.44 0.44 10.46
CA LEU A 273 7.81 0.04 9.11
C LEU A 273 9.32 -0.26 9.11
N SER A 274 9.78 -0.95 8.07
CA SER A 274 11.20 -1.12 7.75
C SER A 274 11.37 -0.93 6.25
N GLU A 275 12.02 0.18 5.89
CA GLU A 275 12.31 0.55 4.51
C GLU A 275 11.00 0.59 3.69
N PRO A 276 10.08 1.54 3.90
CA PRO A 276 8.83 1.58 3.15
C PRO A 276 9.07 1.91 1.68
N GLY A 277 8.47 1.10 0.81
CA GLY A 277 8.55 1.20 -0.65
C GLY A 277 7.33 1.91 -1.26
N LYS A 278 6.77 1.33 -2.33
CA LYS A 278 5.65 1.94 -3.04
C LYS A 278 4.42 2.06 -2.15
N ILE A 279 3.73 3.19 -2.29
CA ILE A 279 2.53 3.54 -1.52
C ILE A 279 1.32 3.71 -2.45
N PHE A 280 0.14 3.41 -1.92
CA PHE A 280 -1.14 3.65 -2.58
C PHE A 280 -2.15 4.15 -1.55
N VAL A 281 -2.93 5.19 -1.87
CA VAL A 281 -3.98 5.67 -0.98
C VAL A 281 -5.34 5.36 -1.60
N SER A 282 -6.15 4.58 -0.88
CA SER A 282 -7.48 4.21 -1.31
C SER A 282 -8.48 5.38 -1.27
N PRO A 283 -9.64 5.28 -1.94
CA PRO A 283 -10.70 6.28 -1.84
C PRO A 283 -11.20 6.57 -0.41
N TRP A 284 -11.00 5.64 0.53
CA TRP A 284 -11.31 5.78 1.96
C TRP A 284 -10.18 6.41 2.79
N ASN A 285 -9.20 7.03 2.13
CA ASN A 285 -7.99 7.60 2.73
C ASN A 285 -7.11 6.59 3.49
N ALA A 286 -7.33 5.28 3.34
CA ALA A 286 -6.40 4.29 3.88
C ALA A 286 -5.13 4.20 3.04
N VAL A 287 -3.98 4.26 3.70
CA VAL A 287 -2.64 4.20 3.11
C VAL A 287 -2.17 2.76 3.10
N TYR A 288 -1.89 2.23 1.93
CA TYR A 288 -1.25 0.93 1.73
C TYR A 288 0.22 1.14 1.45
N VAL A 289 1.07 0.37 2.13
CA VAL A 289 2.53 0.52 2.09
C VAL A 289 3.16 -0.85 1.82
N ALA A 290 4.02 -0.91 0.80
CA ALA A 290 4.94 -2.03 0.65
C ALA A 290 6.06 -1.90 1.69
N ASP A 291 5.95 -2.63 2.79
CA ASP A 291 6.93 -2.66 3.87
C ASP A 291 7.99 -3.71 3.55
N TRP A 292 8.85 -3.40 2.56
CA TRP A 292 9.64 -4.40 1.85
C TRP A 292 10.79 -4.95 2.71
N GLY A 293 11.32 -4.20 3.67
CA GLY A 293 12.25 -4.74 4.66
C GLY A 293 11.63 -5.81 5.57
N ASN A 294 10.29 -5.86 5.65
CA ASN A 294 9.52 -6.83 6.42
C ASN A 294 8.75 -7.85 5.57
N ASP A 295 8.96 -7.89 4.25
CA ASP A 295 8.30 -8.84 3.33
C ASP A 295 6.76 -8.81 3.40
N ARG A 296 6.15 -7.63 3.60
CA ARG A 296 4.70 -7.50 3.80
C ARG A 296 4.09 -6.25 3.16
N ILE A 297 2.77 -6.29 2.97
CA ILE A 297 1.96 -5.11 2.65
C ILE A 297 1.14 -4.74 3.89
N MET A 298 1.23 -3.48 4.29
CA MET A 298 0.49 -2.94 5.43
C MET A 298 -0.59 -1.96 4.96
N SER A 299 -1.72 -1.89 5.67
CA SER A 299 -2.71 -0.82 5.52
C SER A 299 -2.85 0.00 6.80
N TRP A 300 -2.93 1.32 6.64
CA TRP A 300 -3.28 2.26 7.70
C TRP A 300 -4.58 2.96 7.32
N PRO A 301 -5.71 2.63 7.97
CA PRO A 301 -6.92 3.43 7.88
C PRO A 301 -6.64 4.89 8.28
N GLN A 302 -7.49 5.81 7.82
CA GLN A 302 -7.33 7.23 8.15
C GLN A 302 -7.31 7.43 9.67
N GLU A 303 -6.36 8.25 10.16
CA GLU A 303 -6.13 8.54 11.58
C GLU A 303 -5.79 7.31 12.46
N ALA A 304 -5.50 6.15 11.88
CA ALA A 304 -5.11 4.96 12.64
C ALA A 304 -3.72 5.14 13.26
N THR A 305 -3.56 4.71 14.52
CA THR A 305 -2.28 4.76 15.25
C THR A 305 -1.38 3.55 14.97
N HIS A 306 -1.93 2.50 14.36
CA HIS A 306 -1.27 1.27 13.96
C HIS A 306 -1.92 0.72 12.69
N GLY A 307 -1.15 0.01 11.89
CA GLY A 307 -1.58 -0.61 10.65
C GLY A 307 -2.06 -2.04 10.84
N HIS A 308 -2.48 -2.62 9.71
CA HIS A 308 -2.90 -4.00 9.59
C HIS A 308 -2.10 -4.68 8.48
N VAL A 309 -1.68 -5.93 8.71
CA VAL A 309 -1.06 -6.73 7.64
C VAL A 309 -2.14 -7.15 6.66
N VAL A 310 -1.97 -6.75 5.40
CA VAL A 310 -2.86 -7.07 4.29
C VAL A 310 -2.40 -8.36 3.61
N VAL A 311 -1.10 -8.46 3.32
CA VAL A 311 -0.43 -9.60 2.69
C VAL A 311 0.96 -9.77 3.31
N GLY A 312 1.43 -11.02 3.37
CA GLY A 312 2.72 -11.36 3.96
C GLY A 312 2.60 -11.76 5.43
N LYS A 313 3.74 -12.00 6.07
CA LYS A 313 3.81 -12.29 7.51
C LYS A 313 4.48 -11.09 8.16
N SER A 314 3.92 -10.56 9.25
CA SER A 314 4.78 -9.82 10.19
C SER A 314 5.87 -10.80 10.62
N ARG A 315 7.15 -10.47 10.37
CA ARG A 315 8.23 -11.15 11.07
C ARG A 315 7.87 -11.04 12.55
N ARG A 316 7.54 -12.17 13.18
CA ARG A 316 7.22 -12.17 14.61
C ARG A 316 8.42 -11.54 15.31
N PRO A 317 8.21 -10.65 16.31
CA PRO A 317 9.31 -10.24 17.17
C PRO A 317 10.07 -11.51 17.57
N LYS A 318 11.40 -11.52 17.43
CA LYS A 318 12.19 -12.64 17.94
C LYS A 318 11.79 -12.81 19.40
N VAL A 319 11.14 -13.92 19.74
CA VAL A 319 10.87 -14.25 21.12
C VAL A 319 12.21 -14.66 21.70
N ASP A 320 12.88 -13.71 22.33
CA ASP A 320 14.14 -13.89 23.06
C ASP A 320 13.94 -14.67 24.38
N GLY A 321 12.76 -15.27 24.58
CA GLY A 321 12.37 -15.95 25.81
C GLY A 321 12.03 -15.01 26.97
N THR A 322 12.11 -13.70 26.78
CA THR A 322 11.81 -12.74 27.85
C THR A 322 10.32 -12.46 27.98
N LEU A 323 9.90 -12.06 29.18
CA LEU A 323 8.52 -11.64 29.47
C LEU A 323 8.10 -10.43 28.62
N SER A 324 9.06 -9.58 28.22
CA SER A 324 8.87 -8.45 27.29
C SER A 324 8.53 -8.92 25.88
N GLY A 325 9.32 -9.85 25.32
CA GLY A 325 9.07 -10.40 23.99
C GLY A 325 7.72 -11.14 23.89
N LEU A 326 7.33 -11.84 24.96
CA LEU A 326 6.02 -12.51 25.04
C LEU A 326 4.84 -11.53 25.13
N ARG A 327 4.99 -10.41 25.84
CA ARG A 327 3.96 -9.37 25.91
C ARG A 327 3.75 -8.68 24.56
N GLU A 328 4.81 -8.54 23.78
CA GLU A 328 4.76 -7.97 22.44
C GLU A 328 3.96 -8.87 21.48
N VAL A 329 4.21 -10.19 21.49
CA VAL A 329 3.44 -11.17 20.72
C VAL A 329 1.96 -11.14 21.09
N LEU A 330 1.63 -11.10 22.38
CA LEU A 330 0.23 -11.06 22.85
C LEU A 330 -0.50 -9.76 22.46
N LYS A 331 0.23 -8.64 22.38
CA LYS A 331 -0.30 -7.36 21.88
C LYS A 331 -0.60 -7.43 20.38
N VAL A 332 0.30 -8.01 19.58
CA VAL A 332 0.11 -8.18 18.13
C VAL A 332 -1.12 -9.04 17.82
N GLU A 333 -1.39 -10.06 18.66
CA GLU A 333 -2.56 -10.93 18.54
C GLU A 333 -3.85 -10.32 19.15
N GLY A 334 -3.81 -9.08 19.68
CA GLY A 334 -4.98 -8.41 20.25
C GLY A 334 -5.48 -9.02 21.57
N ILE A 335 -4.66 -9.81 22.26
CA ILE A 335 -5.05 -10.53 23.47
C ILE A 335 -4.77 -9.67 24.70
N LYS A 336 -5.84 -9.20 25.37
CA LYS A 336 -5.73 -8.58 26.71
C LYS A 336 -5.34 -9.66 27.73
N THR A 337 -4.25 -9.47 28.47
CA THR A 337 -3.83 -10.38 29.56
C THR A 337 -3.56 -9.61 30.85
N SER A 338 -4.09 -10.08 31.98
CA SER A 338 -3.99 -9.38 33.27
C SER A 338 -3.04 -10.03 34.28
N THR A 339 -2.45 -11.20 34.02
CA THR A 339 -1.54 -11.88 34.98
C THR A 339 -0.46 -12.73 34.30
N ARG A 340 0.66 -12.96 35.01
CA ARG A 340 1.82 -13.75 34.54
C ARG A 340 1.45 -15.18 34.17
N ALA A 341 0.55 -15.82 34.93
CA ALA A 341 0.07 -17.19 34.67
C ALA A 341 -0.77 -17.30 33.38
N GLN A 342 -1.62 -16.30 33.11
CA GLN A 342 -2.42 -16.26 31.86
C GLN A 342 -1.54 -16.05 30.63
N ILE A 343 -0.44 -15.31 30.77
CA ILE A 343 0.58 -15.18 29.72
C ILE A 343 1.19 -16.56 29.48
N THR A 344 1.72 -17.23 30.50
CA THR A 344 2.37 -18.55 30.36
C THR A 344 1.47 -19.63 29.77
N ALA A 345 0.21 -19.74 30.22
CA ALA A 345 -0.74 -20.73 29.70
C ALA A 345 -1.13 -20.47 28.22
N LYS A 346 -1.35 -19.19 27.85
CA LYS A 346 -1.65 -18.83 26.45
C LYS A 346 -0.44 -18.94 25.54
N THR A 347 0.75 -18.67 26.08
CA THR A 347 2.03 -18.91 25.41
C THR A 347 2.19 -20.39 25.08
N LEU A 348 1.91 -21.31 26.02
CA LEU A 348 1.89 -22.75 25.75
C LEU A 348 0.83 -23.15 24.70
N ALA A 349 -0.36 -22.55 24.71
CA ALA A 349 -1.38 -22.84 23.69
C ALA A 349 -1.00 -22.37 22.27
N ILE A 350 -0.27 -21.26 22.17
CA ILE A 350 0.26 -20.74 20.89
C ILE A 350 1.40 -21.64 20.38
N PHE A 351 2.30 -22.08 21.27
CA PHE A 351 3.44 -22.92 20.91
C PHE A 351 3.09 -24.40 20.78
N GLY A 352 2.08 -24.94 21.46
CA GLY A 352 1.59 -26.32 21.28
C GLY A 352 0.99 -26.60 19.89
N ARG A 353 0.84 -25.57 19.04
CA ARG A 353 0.51 -25.70 17.61
C ARG A 353 1.74 -25.72 16.69
N PHE A 354 2.96 -25.66 17.24
CA PHE A 354 4.22 -25.63 16.50
C PHE A 354 5.29 -26.49 17.20
N ASP A 355 5.93 -27.41 16.50
CA ASP A 355 7.02 -28.24 17.02
C ASP A 355 8.29 -27.42 17.30
N ILE A 356 8.31 -26.66 18.40
CA ILE A 356 9.48 -25.91 18.87
C ILE A 356 9.79 -26.34 20.31
N PRO A 357 10.99 -26.88 20.60
CA PRO A 357 11.38 -27.21 21.97
C PRO A 357 11.50 -25.95 22.82
N ILE A 358 10.76 -25.87 23.92
CA ILE A 358 10.90 -24.80 24.91
C ILE A 358 11.72 -25.35 26.08
N ALA A 359 12.88 -24.73 26.36
CA ALA A 359 13.60 -24.95 27.61
C ALA A 359 12.89 -24.18 28.73
N ILE A 360 12.07 -24.88 29.53
CA ILE A 360 11.43 -24.32 30.71
C ILE A 360 12.41 -24.45 31.87
N GLY A 361 13.03 -23.34 32.28
CA GLY A 361 13.77 -23.26 33.54
C GLY A 361 12.80 -23.52 34.69
N GLN A 362 12.96 -24.66 35.38
CA GLN A 362 12.18 -25.01 36.55
C GLN A 362 12.42 -23.97 37.65
N ASN A 363 11.41 -23.18 37.97
CA ASN A 363 11.33 -22.52 39.26
C ASN A 363 10.27 -23.28 40.06
N THR A 364 10.75 -24.20 40.91
CA THR A 364 9.93 -25.02 41.79
C THR A 364 9.28 -24.14 42.85
N GLY A 365 7.99 -23.89 42.72
CA GLY A 365 7.24 -23.19 43.75
C GLY A 365 5.78 -22.99 43.38
N THR A 366 4.93 -23.80 44.00
CA THR A 366 3.45 -23.77 44.02
C THR A 366 2.72 -24.39 42.81
N ARG A 367 1.82 -25.31 43.18
CA ARG A 367 1.05 -26.27 42.38
C ARG A 367 0.01 -25.56 41.53
N ASP A 368 -0.16 -26.03 40.29
CA ASP A 368 -1.46 -26.32 39.68
C ASP A 368 -1.22 -27.29 38.51
N ILE A 369 -1.67 -28.53 38.70
CA ILE A 369 -1.61 -29.62 37.72
C ILE A 369 -2.90 -29.53 36.90
N PHE A 370 -2.80 -29.27 35.60
CA PHE A 370 -3.88 -29.53 34.66
C PHE A 370 -3.41 -30.62 33.70
N GLU A 371 -3.87 -31.85 33.94
CA GLU A 371 -3.83 -32.93 32.94
C GLU A 371 -4.82 -32.59 31.82
N TYR A 372 -4.36 -32.63 30.57
CA TYR A 372 -5.21 -32.66 29.39
C TYR A 372 -4.97 -34.00 28.68
N GLU A 373 -5.95 -34.88 28.73
CA GLU A 373 -6.04 -36.07 27.89
C GLU A 373 -6.27 -35.65 26.42
N TRP A 374 -5.50 -36.25 25.51
CA TRP A 374 -5.68 -36.11 24.07
C TRP A 374 -6.70 -37.14 23.58
N ALA A 375 -7.81 -36.69 22.97
CA ALA A 375 -8.63 -37.53 22.11
C ALA A 375 -8.29 -37.21 20.64
N GLN A 376 -8.11 -38.28 19.86
CA GLN A 376 -7.51 -38.34 18.51
C GLN A 376 -8.23 -37.56 17.42
#